data_AF-A0A348VSD1-F1
#
_entry.id   AF-A0A348VSD1-F1
#
_cell.length_a   1.000
_cell.length_b   1.000
_cell.length_c   1.000
_cell.angle_alpha   90.00
_cell.angle_beta   90.00
_cell.angle_gamma   90.00
#
_symmetry.space_group_name_H-M   'P 1'
#
loop_
_entity.id
_entity.type
_entity.pdbx_description
1 polymer ?
#
loop_
_entity_poly.entity_id
_entity_poly.type
_entity_poly.pdbx_seq_one_letter_code
_entity_poly.pdbx_strand_id
1 'polypeptide(L)'
;GVLGDSGRGTAEHFGVSGRVPVQMGTLGKALGSFGAYIAGDRDMITYILNKARSLIFSTALPPAVCAASLAALRVLEQEPWRREQLRKNVHRFVVVLMAQGVDVAASETPIIPIIIGDSEKALLAGQSLMDKGMFALAVRPPTVPEGTARIRMTIMATHSPEDLDRAAAAVGMLKQEGLL
;
A
#
# COMPACT_ATOMS: atom_id res chain seq x y z
N GLY A 1 0.57 -9.04 6.07
CA GLY A 1 0.48 -7.66 5.59
C GLY A 1 -0.75 -6.98 6.16
N VAL A 2 -1.60 -6.42 5.32
CA VAL A 2 -2.66 -5.49 5.75
C VAL A 2 -4.10 -6.04 5.62
N LEU A 3 -4.28 -7.15 4.89
CA LEU A 3 -5.58 -7.81 4.68
C LEU A 3 -5.57 -9.23 5.25
N GLY A 4 -6.76 -9.72 5.57
CA GLY A 4 -6.99 -10.99 6.27
C GLY A 4 -6.80 -10.86 7.77
N ASP A 5 -7.38 -11.79 8.53
CA ASP A 5 -7.39 -11.74 10.00
C ASP A 5 -5.98 -11.93 10.57
N SER A 6 -5.24 -12.92 10.05
CA SER A 6 -3.83 -13.12 10.40
C SER A 6 -2.86 -12.32 9.52
N GLY A 7 -3.38 -11.54 8.57
CA GLY A 7 -2.56 -10.74 7.67
C GLY A 7 -1.97 -11.55 6.51
N ARG A 8 -2.49 -12.73 6.17
CA ARG A 8 -1.99 -13.56 5.05
C ARG A 8 -2.38 -13.02 3.68
N GLY A 9 -3.16 -11.94 3.66
CA GLY A 9 -3.47 -11.17 2.45
C GLY A 9 -4.86 -11.45 1.91
N THR A 10 -5.06 -11.09 0.65
CA THR A 10 -6.37 -11.08 -0.02
C THR A 10 -7.01 -12.47 -0.10
N ALA A 11 -6.21 -13.53 -0.27
CA ALA A 11 -6.73 -14.89 -0.33
C ALA A 11 -7.36 -15.33 1.01
N GLU A 12 -6.75 -14.96 2.13
CA GLU A 12 -7.33 -15.17 3.46
C GLU A 12 -8.58 -14.30 3.65
N HIS A 13 -8.50 -13.03 3.27
CA HIS A 13 -9.61 -12.09 3.40
C HIS A 13 -10.91 -12.57 2.72
N PHE A 14 -10.79 -13.18 1.54
CA PHE A 14 -11.94 -13.74 0.82
C PHE A 14 -12.20 -15.24 1.11
N GLY A 15 -11.47 -15.87 2.03
CA GLY A 15 -11.67 -17.27 2.39
C GLY A 15 -11.29 -18.27 1.30
N VAL A 16 -10.39 -17.90 0.38
CA VAL A 16 -10.02 -18.70 -0.80
C VAL A 16 -8.58 -19.21 -0.78
N SER A 17 -7.88 -19.13 0.35
CA SER A 17 -6.47 -19.56 0.48
C SER A 17 -6.21 -20.96 -0.07
N GLY A 18 -7.11 -21.92 0.15
CA GLY A 18 -6.98 -23.30 -0.36
C GLY A 18 -7.17 -23.46 -1.87
N ARG A 19 -7.55 -22.39 -2.58
CA ARG A 19 -7.74 -22.36 -4.04
C ARG A 19 -6.66 -21.56 -4.76
N VAL A 20 -5.62 -21.11 -4.03
CA VAL A 20 -4.50 -20.35 -4.58
C VAL A 20 -3.28 -21.27 -4.62
N PRO A 21 -2.92 -21.83 -5.79
CA PRO A 21 -1.82 -22.80 -5.89
C PRO A 21 -0.45 -22.15 -5.66
N VAL A 22 -0.33 -20.86 -5.99
CA VAL A 22 0.91 -20.10 -5.83
C VAL A 22 0.58 -18.72 -5.30
N GLN A 23 1.25 -18.34 -4.21
CA GLN A 23 1.18 -17.01 -3.63
C GLN A 23 2.55 -16.34 -3.71
N MET A 24 2.59 -15.17 -4.35
CA MET A 24 3.79 -14.33 -4.41
C MET A 24 3.59 -13.11 -3.51
N GLY A 25 4.66 -12.68 -2.85
CA GLY A 25 4.63 -11.48 -2.03
C GLY A 25 5.96 -10.76 -1.99
N THR A 26 5.93 -9.50 -1.54
CA THR A 26 7.13 -8.69 -1.32
C THR A 26 7.36 -8.47 0.18
N LEU A 27 8.62 -8.45 0.56
CA LEU A 27 9.08 -8.15 1.92
C LEU A 27 9.32 -6.64 2.12
N GLY A 28 9.31 -5.85 1.04
CA GLY A 28 9.63 -4.41 1.07
C GLY A 28 8.45 -3.44 1.21
N LYS A 29 7.25 -3.95 1.49
CA LYS A 29 6.06 -3.10 1.75
C LYS A 29 5.74 -3.10 3.24
N ALA A 30 4.64 -3.74 3.64
CA ALA A 30 4.18 -3.77 5.03
C ALA A 30 5.18 -4.41 6.02
N LEU A 31 6.14 -5.20 5.53
CA LEU A 31 7.18 -5.81 6.36
C LEU A 31 8.46 -4.95 6.49
N GLY A 32 8.57 -3.82 5.77
CA GLY A 32 9.66 -2.85 5.95
C GLY A 32 11.07 -3.39 5.68
N SER A 33 11.21 -4.49 4.93
CA SER A 33 12.51 -5.09 4.61
C SER A 33 12.78 -5.01 3.09
N PHE A 34 13.46 -6.01 2.51
CA PHE A 34 13.74 -6.06 1.08
C PHE A 34 13.64 -7.50 0.55
N GLY A 35 13.26 -7.64 -0.72
CA GLY A 35 13.09 -8.93 -1.38
C GLY A 35 11.64 -9.34 -1.60
N ALA A 36 11.47 -10.58 -2.05
CA ALA A 36 10.19 -11.19 -2.39
C ALA A 36 10.24 -12.69 -2.14
N TYR A 37 9.06 -13.32 -2.12
CA TYR A 37 8.91 -14.77 -1.97
C TYR A 37 7.87 -15.31 -2.94
N ILE A 38 7.97 -16.62 -3.19
CA ILE A 38 6.92 -17.44 -3.79
C ILE A 38 6.64 -18.58 -2.80
N ALA A 39 5.38 -18.82 -2.51
CA ALA A 39 4.88 -19.91 -1.68
C ALA A 39 3.91 -20.76 -2.50
N GLY A 40 3.99 -22.08 -2.38
CA GLY A 40 3.17 -23.05 -3.10
C GLY A 40 3.52 -24.46 -2.65
N ASP A 41 3.00 -25.46 -3.35
CA ASP A 41 3.36 -26.85 -3.06
C ASP A 41 4.85 -27.14 -3.36
N ARG A 42 5.33 -28.26 -2.81
CA ARG A 42 6.75 -28.63 -2.88
C ARG A 42 7.24 -28.86 -4.31
N ASP A 43 6.40 -29.44 -5.17
CA ASP A 43 6.79 -29.81 -6.53
C ASP A 43 6.91 -28.55 -7.39
N MET A 44 5.98 -27.59 -7.22
CA MET A 44 6.04 -26.27 -7.82
C MET A 44 7.27 -25.49 -7.38
N ILE A 45 7.56 -25.44 -6.07
CA ILE A 45 8.75 -24.73 -5.57
C ILE A 45 10.04 -25.40 -6.08
N THR A 46 10.10 -26.72 -6.08
CA THR A 46 11.22 -27.48 -6.66
C THR A 46 11.42 -27.16 -8.14
N TYR A 47 10.33 -27.11 -8.91
CA TYR A 47 10.38 -26.75 -10.32
C TYR A 47 10.91 -25.32 -10.53
N ILE A 48 10.39 -24.34 -9.79
CA ILE A 48 10.83 -22.93 -9.86
C ILE A 48 12.32 -22.81 -9.52
N LEU A 49 12.79 -23.47 -8.45
CA LEU A 49 14.19 -23.47 -8.05
C LEU A 49 15.13 -23.98 -9.16
N ASN A 50 14.67 -24.92 -9.98
CA ASN A 50 15.47 -25.54 -11.04
C ASN A 50 15.30 -24.88 -12.43
N LYS A 51 14.26 -24.06 -12.64
CA LYS A 51 13.93 -23.49 -13.96
C LYS A 51 13.94 -21.96 -14.02
N ALA A 52 13.76 -21.27 -12.90
CA ALA A 52 13.70 -19.81 -12.89
C ALA A 52 15.09 -19.19 -13.01
N ARG A 53 15.45 -18.79 -14.25
CA ARG A 53 16.73 -18.10 -14.52
C ARG A 53 16.92 -16.85 -13.66
N SER A 54 15.85 -16.10 -13.39
CA SER A 54 15.88 -14.89 -12.55
C SER A 54 16.24 -15.17 -11.08
N LEU A 55 16.06 -16.42 -10.62
CA LEU A 55 16.50 -16.85 -9.30
C LEU A 55 17.91 -17.45 -9.35
N ILE A 56 18.17 -18.36 -10.30
CA ILE A 56 19.43 -19.10 -10.42
C ILE A 56 20.62 -18.19 -10.71
N PHE A 57 20.43 -17.17 -11.55
CA PHE A 57 21.49 -16.25 -11.97
C PHE A 57 21.45 -14.92 -11.21
N SER A 58 20.92 -14.92 -9.99
CA SER A 58 20.87 -13.75 -9.12
C SER A 58 21.55 -14.05 -7.78
N THR A 59 22.22 -13.05 -7.22
CA THR A 59 22.83 -13.16 -5.88
C THR A 59 21.73 -13.26 -4.82
N ALA A 60 21.90 -14.19 -3.88
CA ALA A 60 20.98 -14.34 -2.76
C ALA A 60 20.88 -13.07 -1.90
N LEU A 61 19.76 -12.91 -1.20
CA LEU A 61 19.55 -11.78 -0.30
C LEU A 61 20.61 -11.76 0.82
N PRO A 62 21.08 -10.57 1.24
CA PRO A 62 21.99 -10.46 2.38
C PRO A 62 21.37 -11.07 3.65
N PRO A 63 22.14 -11.82 4.47
CA PRO A 63 21.61 -12.46 5.69
C PRO A 63 20.90 -11.49 6.65
N ALA A 64 21.39 -10.25 6.77
CA ALA A 64 20.77 -9.22 7.60
C ALA A 64 19.35 -8.85 7.11
N VAL A 65 19.12 -8.83 5.79
CA VAL A 65 17.80 -8.57 5.20
C VAL A 65 16.84 -9.71 5.49
N CYS A 66 17.32 -10.96 5.39
CA CYS A 66 16.54 -12.14 5.76
C CYS A 66 16.15 -12.13 7.24
N ALA A 67 17.08 -11.78 8.13
CA ALA A 67 16.83 -11.66 9.57
C ALA A 67 15.80 -10.57 9.88
N ALA A 68 15.92 -9.39 9.25
CA ALA A 68 14.94 -8.31 9.39
C ALA A 68 13.54 -8.72 8.90
N SER A 69 13.47 -9.42 7.76
CA SER A 69 12.20 -9.95 7.23
C SER A 69 11.55 -10.95 8.19
N LEU A 70 12.35 -11.85 8.78
CA LEU A 70 11.85 -12.82 9.77
C LEU A 70 11.36 -12.13 11.05
N ALA A 71 12.07 -11.11 11.52
CA ALA A 71 11.64 -10.31 12.66
C ALA A 71 10.33 -9.56 12.36
N ALA A 72 10.20 -8.96 11.17
CA ALA A 72 8.98 -8.28 10.75
C ALA A 72 7.77 -9.23 10.66
N LEU A 73 7.97 -10.48 10.22
CA LEU A 73 6.92 -11.50 10.21
C LEU A 73 6.46 -11.84 11.64
N ARG A 74 7.39 -11.99 12.59
CA ARG A 74 7.04 -12.22 14.01
C ARG A 74 6.25 -11.06 14.59
N VAL A 75 6.65 -9.82 14.33
CA VAL A 75 5.89 -8.62 14.72
C VAL A 75 4.49 -8.66 14.12
N LEU A 76 4.37 -9.03 12.85
CA LEU A 76 3.07 -9.11 12.18
C LEU A 76 2.12 -10.13 12.81
N GLU A 77 2.65 -11.27 13.26
CA GLU A 77 1.87 -12.30 13.96
C GLU A 77 1.52 -11.89 15.39
N GLN A 78 2.46 -11.29 16.12
CA GLN A 78 2.32 -10.96 17.54
C GLN A 78 1.58 -9.63 17.80
N GLU A 79 1.57 -8.72 16.83
CA GLU A 79 0.99 -7.38 16.96
C GLU A 79 -0.19 -7.13 16.00
N PRO A 80 -1.30 -7.89 16.14
CA PRO A 80 -2.49 -7.70 15.29
C PRO A 80 -3.10 -6.30 15.44
N TRP A 81 -2.86 -5.63 16.57
CA TRP A 81 -3.31 -4.26 16.83
C TRP A 81 -2.87 -3.27 15.75
N ARG A 82 -1.71 -3.48 15.10
CA ARG A 82 -1.24 -2.61 14.01
C ARG A 82 -2.19 -2.64 12.81
N ARG A 83 -2.70 -3.82 12.45
CA ARG A 83 -3.67 -3.96 11.36
C ARG A 83 -5.00 -3.32 11.73
N GLU A 84 -5.44 -3.52 12.96
CA GLU A 84 -6.68 -2.91 13.45
C GLU A 84 -6.59 -1.38 13.48
N GLN A 85 -5.49 -0.83 13.99
CA GLN A 85 -5.23 0.61 13.97
C GLN A 85 -5.16 1.15 12.53
N LEU A 86 -4.54 0.41 11.61
CA LEU A 86 -4.51 0.79 10.20
C LEU A 86 -5.91 0.86 9.59
N ARG A 87 -6.79 -0.11 9.87
CA ARG A 87 -8.18 -0.10 9.40
C ARG A 87 -8.94 1.11 9.95
N LYS A 88 -8.78 1.41 11.25
CA LYS A 88 -9.38 2.61 11.88
C LYS A 88 -8.87 3.89 11.23
N ASN A 89 -7.57 4.00 10.99
CA ASN A 89 -6.96 5.16 10.34
C ASN A 89 -7.47 5.34 8.90
N VAL A 90 -7.57 4.26 8.13
CA VAL A 90 -8.16 4.26 6.78
C VAL A 90 -9.61 4.75 6.82
N HIS A 91 -10.43 4.16 7.69
CA HIS A 91 -11.83 4.54 7.82
C HIS A 91 -12.00 6.02 8.19
N ARG A 92 -11.26 6.50 9.20
CA ARG A 92 -11.27 7.92 9.58
C ARG A 92 -10.94 8.82 8.40
N PHE A 93 -9.83 8.53 7.71
CA PHE A 93 -9.36 9.36 6.61
C PHE A 93 -10.37 9.41 5.45
N VAL A 94 -10.96 8.27 5.08
CA VAL A 94 -12.02 8.19 4.07
C VAL A 94 -13.24 9.00 4.48
N VAL A 95 -13.73 8.85 5.71
CA VAL A 95 -14.89 9.59 6.22
C VAL A 95 -14.66 11.11 6.17
N VAL A 96 -13.48 11.57 6.61
CA VAL A 96 -13.16 13.00 6.60
C VAL A 96 -13.04 13.54 5.17
N LEU A 97 -12.42 12.79 4.25
CA LEU A 97 -12.33 13.20 2.84
C LEU A 97 -13.71 13.27 2.17
N MET A 98 -14.56 12.26 2.41
CA MET A 98 -15.93 12.26 1.89
C MET A 98 -16.77 13.41 2.44
N ALA A 99 -16.60 13.76 3.72
CA ALA A 99 -17.27 14.93 4.33
C ALA A 99 -16.83 16.26 3.70
N GLN A 100 -15.64 16.33 3.10
CA GLN A 100 -15.14 17.46 2.30
C GLN A 100 -15.54 17.35 0.82
N GLY A 101 -16.35 16.36 0.47
CA GLY A 101 -16.84 16.07 -0.87
C GLY A 101 -15.76 15.53 -1.82
N VAL A 102 -14.64 15.04 -1.31
CA VAL A 102 -13.61 14.37 -2.13
C VAL A 102 -14.08 12.95 -2.36
N ASP A 103 -14.31 12.59 -3.63
CA ASP A 103 -14.64 11.21 -3.98
C ASP A 103 -13.39 10.34 -3.93
N VAL A 104 -13.36 9.43 -2.96
CA VAL A 104 -12.26 8.48 -2.77
C VAL A 104 -12.66 7.03 -3.02
N ALA A 105 -13.85 6.80 -3.59
CA ALA A 105 -14.53 5.50 -3.61
C ALA A 105 -14.57 4.84 -2.21
N ALA A 106 -15.31 3.75 -2.05
CA ALA A 106 -15.28 2.95 -0.82
C ALA A 106 -13.96 2.17 -0.71
N SER A 107 -12.80 2.86 -0.63
CA SER A 107 -11.51 2.19 -0.53
C SER A 107 -11.38 1.52 0.85
N GLU A 108 -11.35 0.20 0.86
CA GLU A 108 -11.19 -0.62 2.06
C GLU A 108 -9.72 -0.95 2.36
N THR A 109 -8.79 -0.38 1.58
CA THR A 109 -7.35 -0.65 1.69
C THR A 109 -6.57 0.58 2.12
N PRO A 110 -5.34 0.41 2.64
CA PRO A 110 -4.47 1.53 3.04
C PRO A 110 -4.06 2.50 1.92
N ILE A 111 -4.38 2.20 0.67
CA ILE A 111 -4.08 3.05 -0.48
C ILE A 111 -5.35 3.80 -0.85
N ILE A 112 -5.33 5.11 -0.68
CA ILE A 112 -6.47 5.99 -0.97
C ILE A 112 -6.13 6.83 -2.20
N PRO A 113 -6.65 6.47 -3.39
CA PRO A 113 -6.40 7.23 -4.60
C PRO A 113 -7.33 8.45 -4.67
N ILE A 114 -6.75 9.63 -4.92
CA ILE A 114 -7.48 10.86 -5.18
C ILE A 114 -7.35 11.15 -6.68
N ILE A 115 -8.37 10.82 -7.46
CA ILE A 115 -8.32 10.92 -8.93
C ILE A 115 -8.43 12.39 -9.35
N ILE A 116 -7.43 12.84 -10.12
CA ILE A 116 -7.36 14.20 -10.69
C ILE A 116 -7.57 14.17 -12.21
N GLY A 117 -7.18 13.07 -12.85
CA GLY A 117 -7.30 12.85 -14.28
C GLY A 117 -6.13 13.42 -15.06
N ASP A 118 -5.95 14.74 -14.99
CA ASP A 118 -4.88 15.46 -15.70
C ASP A 118 -3.52 15.34 -14.99
N SER A 119 -2.44 15.17 -15.77
CA SER A 119 -1.10 14.92 -15.25
C SER A 119 -0.42 16.18 -14.70
N GLU A 120 -0.65 17.34 -15.31
CA GLU A 120 -0.09 18.61 -14.87
C GLU A 120 -0.77 19.06 -13.58
N LYS A 121 -2.11 19.00 -13.53
CA LYS A 121 -2.87 19.24 -12.31
C LYS A 121 -2.44 18.29 -11.18
N ALA A 122 -2.20 17.01 -11.46
CA ALA A 122 -1.75 16.08 -10.44
C ALA A 122 -0.36 16.45 -9.88
N LEU A 123 0.55 16.95 -10.72
CA LEU A 123 1.85 17.45 -10.29
C LEU A 123 1.71 18.71 -9.41
N LEU A 124 0.89 19.67 -9.85
CA LEU A 124 0.61 20.89 -9.10
C LEU A 124 -0.06 20.59 -7.75
N ALA A 125 -1.00 19.65 -7.72
CA ALA A 125 -1.62 19.18 -6.48
C ALA A 125 -0.59 18.56 -5.53
N GLY A 126 0.30 17.72 -6.05
CA GLY A 126 1.39 17.14 -5.26
C GLY A 126 2.31 18.20 -4.67
N GLN A 127 2.66 19.23 -5.45
CA GLN A 127 3.46 20.36 -4.98
C GLN A 127 2.71 21.20 -3.94
N SER A 128 1.44 21.53 -4.17
CA SER A 128 0.59 22.25 -3.23
C SER A 128 0.48 21.54 -1.88
N LEU A 129 0.36 20.21 -1.89
CA LEU A 129 0.39 19.40 -0.66
C LEU A 129 1.77 19.43 0.01
N MET A 130 2.86 19.36 -0.77
CA MET A 130 4.23 19.45 -0.26
C MET A 130 4.50 20.80 0.40
N ASP A 131 4.06 21.90 -0.19
CA ASP A 131 4.19 23.25 0.36
C ASP A 131 3.42 23.42 1.68
N LYS A 132 2.36 22.61 1.88
CA LYS A 132 1.62 22.49 3.14
C LYS A 132 2.23 21.47 4.11
N GLY A 133 3.44 20.98 3.84
CA GLY A 133 4.18 20.03 4.67
C GLY A 133 3.75 18.58 4.52
N MET A 134 3.02 18.22 3.47
CA MET A 134 2.48 16.87 3.26
C MET A 134 3.10 16.23 2.02
N PHE A 135 3.90 15.18 2.24
CA PHE A 135 4.47 14.41 1.13
C PHE A 135 3.45 13.42 0.58
N ALA A 136 2.90 13.74 -0.60
CA ALA A 136 1.95 12.87 -1.31
C ALA A 136 2.34 12.74 -2.78
N LEU A 137 2.56 11.50 -3.23
CA LEU A 137 3.08 11.25 -4.57
C LEU A 137 1.98 11.42 -5.62
N ALA A 138 2.24 12.28 -6.61
CA ALA A 138 1.50 12.34 -7.85
C ALA A 138 1.89 11.15 -8.75
N VAL A 139 0.92 10.32 -9.10
CA VAL A 139 1.07 9.17 -9.99
C VAL A 139 0.39 9.47 -11.32
N ARG A 140 1.15 9.34 -12.40
CA ARG A 140 0.73 9.68 -13.78
C ARG A 140 1.21 8.59 -14.77
N PRO A 141 0.75 8.61 -16.03
CA PRO A 141 1.27 7.71 -17.06
C PRO A 141 2.81 7.72 -17.11
N PRO A 142 3.46 6.56 -17.36
CA PRO A 142 2.89 5.26 -17.72
C PRO A 142 2.44 4.40 -16.52
N THR A 143 2.51 4.90 -15.28
CA THR A 143 2.19 4.10 -14.07
C THR A 143 0.69 3.84 -13.93
N VAL A 144 -0.13 4.78 -14.42
CA VAL A 144 -1.60 4.69 -14.48
C VAL A 144 -2.05 5.03 -15.91
N PRO A 145 -3.25 4.58 -16.36
CA PRO A 145 -3.80 4.95 -17.66
C PRO A 145 -3.92 6.47 -17.84
N GLU A 146 -3.84 6.92 -19.10
CA GLU A 146 -4.11 8.32 -19.46
C GLU A 146 -5.49 8.77 -18.95
N GLY A 147 -5.60 10.06 -18.59
CA GLY A 147 -6.83 10.62 -18.02
C GLY A 147 -7.17 10.11 -16.61
N THR A 148 -6.26 9.38 -15.94
CA THR A 148 -6.47 8.87 -14.57
C THR A 148 -5.33 9.19 -13.61
N ALA A 149 -4.58 10.27 -13.88
CA ALA A 149 -3.57 10.76 -12.95
C ALA A 149 -4.18 11.05 -11.57
N ARG A 150 -3.41 10.85 -10.51
CA ARG A 150 -3.94 10.83 -9.14
C ARG A 150 -2.89 11.14 -8.09
N ILE A 151 -3.31 11.65 -6.94
CA ILE A 151 -2.50 11.60 -5.73
C ILE A 151 -2.72 10.25 -5.05
N ARG A 152 -1.64 9.52 -4.76
CA ARG A 152 -1.71 8.22 -4.09
C ARG A 152 -1.37 8.38 -2.61
N MET A 153 -2.39 8.55 -1.77
CA MET A 153 -2.22 8.56 -0.32
C MET A 153 -2.01 7.13 0.20
N THR A 154 -1.01 6.93 1.06
CA THR A 154 -0.75 5.62 1.67
C THR A 154 -0.79 5.76 3.19
N ILE A 155 -1.85 5.23 3.81
CA ILE A 155 -2.09 5.36 5.24
C ILE A 155 -1.26 4.33 6.01
N MET A 156 -0.74 4.75 7.16
CA MET A 156 0.03 3.91 8.07
C MET A 156 -0.70 3.75 9.41
N ALA A 157 -0.44 2.62 10.08
CA ALA A 157 -0.93 2.38 11.44
C ALA A 157 -0.40 3.40 12.46
N THR A 158 0.72 4.05 12.13
CA THR A 158 1.43 5.01 12.99
C THR A 158 1.01 6.45 12.78
N HIS A 159 0.19 6.76 11.77
CA HIS A 159 -0.37 8.13 11.66
C HIS A 159 -1.26 8.42 12.85
N SER A 160 -1.10 9.60 13.45
CA SER A 160 -1.99 10.09 14.49
C SER A 160 -3.32 10.58 13.88
N PRO A 161 -4.40 10.68 14.68
CA PRO A 161 -5.65 11.31 14.22
C PRO A 161 -5.42 12.71 13.65
N GLU A 162 -4.53 13.49 14.26
CA GLU A 162 -4.20 14.86 13.85
C GLU A 162 -3.48 14.90 12.49
N ASP A 163 -2.56 13.96 12.24
CA ASP A 163 -1.91 13.82 10.93
C ASP A 163 -2.93 13.55 9.82
N LEU A 164 -3.90 12.66 10.10
CA LEU A 164 -4.95 12.28 9.14
C LEU A 164 -5.92 13.44 8.87
N ASP A 165 -6.33 14.16 9.92
CA ASP A 165 -7.23 15.30 9.78
C ASP A 165 -6.55 16.45 9.02
N ARG A 166 -5.28 16.74 9.35
CA ARG A 166 -4.48 17.75 8.63
C ARG A 166 -4.30 17.35 7.17
N ALA A 167 -4.01 16.07 6.89
CA ALA A 167 -3.88 15.55 5.53
C ALA A 167 -5.17 15.72 4.75
N ALA A 168 -6.31 15.35 5.35
CA ALA A 168 -7.60 15.42 4.70
C ALA A 168 -7.97 16.86 4.39
N ALA A 169 -7.84 17.77 5.37
CA ALA A 169 -8.09 19.20 5.17
C ALA A 169 -7.23 19.80 4.04
N ALA A 170 -5.94 19.44 3.97
CA ALA A 170 -5.05 19.89 2.89
C ALA A 170 -5.52 19.38 1.51
N VAL A 171 -6.01 18.15 1.43
CA VAL A 171 -6.61 17.61 0.20
C VAL A 171 -7.90 18.36 -0.16
N GLY A 172 -8.77 18.66 0.82
CA GLY A 172 -9.98 19.45 0.58
C GLY A 172 -9.70 20.84 0.00
N MET A 173 -8.59 21.47 0.38
CA MET A 173 -8.17 22.77 -0.17
C MET A 173 -7.84 22.71 -1.67
N LEU A 174 -7.41 21.54 -2.20
CA LEU A 174 -7.12 21.39 -3.63
C LEU A 174 -8.33 21.70 -4.52
N LYS A 175 -9.55 21.50 -4.02
CA LYS A 175 -10.79 21.91 -4.71
C LYS A 175 -10.89 23.43 -4.86
N GLN A 176 -10.55 24.16 -3.80
CA GLN A 176 -10.57 25.62 -3.80
C GLN A 176 -9.49 26.17 -4.75
N GLU A 177 -8.41 25.42 -4.92
CA GLU A 177 -7.32 25.71 -5.86
C GLU A 177 -7.62 25.28 -7.31
N GLY A 178 -8.75 24.61 -7.59
CA GLY A 178 -9.12 24.11 -8.92
C GLY A 178 -8.27 22.93 -9.43
N LEU A 179 -7.57 22.27 -8.50
CA LEU A 179 -6.69 21.12 -8.76
C LEU A 179 -7.38 19.76 -8.54
N LEU A 180 -8.58 19.79 -7.96
CA LEU A 180 -9.48 18.65 -7.75
C LEU A 180 -10.88 18.98 -8.26
#